data_AF-A0A965UTR9-F1
#
_entry.id   AF-A0A965UTR9-F1
#
_cell.length_a   1.000
_cell.length_b   1.000
_cell.length_c   1.000
_cell.angle_alpha   90.00
_cell.angle_beta   90.00
_cell.angle_gamma   90.00
#
_symmetry.space_group_name_H-M   'P 1'
#
loop_
_entity.id
_entity.type
_entity.pdbx_description
1 polymer ?
#
loop_
_entity_poly.entity_id
_entity_poly.type
_entity_poly.pdbx_seq_one_letter_code
_entity_poly.pdbx_strand_id
1 'polypeptide(L)'
;MTERFKLVTETAQRCLASWSNKDKVRFHLWNPNGIMAKRRASDDRIRDLVDRGFAKTGALLAYGSLCNYHTSKLLDLALKGRVSHHEAHYYVKQIEREIASADAFIASLTV
;
A
#
# COMPACT_ATOMS: atom_id res chain seq x y z
N MET A 1 21.10 -11.64 5.22
CA MET A 1 19.87 -10.91 5.60
C MET A 1 19.81 -10.90 7.12
N THR A 2 19.65 -9.73 7.76
CA THR A 2 19.68 -9.62 9.24
C THR A 2 18.36 -10.07 9.87
N GLU A 3 18.39 -10.56 11.11
CA GLU A 3 17.18 -10.95 11.86
C GLU A 3 16.17 -9.79 11.95
N ARG A 4 16.69 -8.57 12.13
CA ARG A 4 15.88 -7.34 12.13
C ARG A 4 15.11 -7.15 10.83
N PHE A 5 15.75 -7.42 9.69
CA PHE A 5 15.10 -7.28 8.39
C PHE A 5 13.93 -8.27 8.27
N LYS A 6 14.17 -9.56 8.53
CA LYS A 6 13.12 -10.60 8.51
C LYS A 6 11.96 -10.26 9.44
N LEU A 7 12.25 -9.84 10.67
CA LEU A 7 11.22 -9.41 11.62
C LEU A 7 10.33 -8.33 11.00
N VAL A 8 10.93 -7.27 10.46
CA VAL A 8 10.21 -6.12 9.92
C VAL A 8 9.43 -6.48 8.66
N THR A 9 9.99 -7.28 7.75
CA THR A 9 9.42 -7.53 6.43
C THR A 9 8.56 -8.76 6.33
N GLU A 10 8.55 -9.65 7.32
CA GLU A 10 7.86 -10.94 7.21
C GLU A 10 6.96 -11.24 8.40
N THR A 11 7.46 -11.09 9.64
CA THR A 11 6.79 -11.68 10.82
C THR A 11 6.10 -10.68 11.73
N ALA A 12 6.51 -9.41 11.71
CA ALA A 12 5.91 -8.39 12.57
C ALA A 12 4.41 -8.21 12.27
N GLN A 13 3.61 -8.17 13.34
CA GLN A 13 2.16 -8.02 13.26
C GLN A 13 1.73 -6.54 13.17
N ARG A 14 2.60 -5.62 13.61
CA ARG A 14 2.32 -4.18 13.62
C ARG A 14 3.59 -3.36 13.45
N CYS A 15 3.42 -2.18 12.85
CA CYS A 15 4.46 -1.16 12.76
C CYS A 15 4.63 -0.47 14.13
N LEU A 16 5.82 -0.54 14.74
CA LEU A 16 6.06 0.08 16.04
C LEU A 16 6.53 1.53 15.90
N ALA A 17 6.04 2.40 16.77
CA ALA A 17 6.42 3.82 16.78
C ALA A 17 7.92 4.03 17.08
N SER A 18 8.52 3.15 17.88
CA SER A 18 9.94 3.18 18.25
C SER A 18 10.90 2.80 17.11
N TRP A 19 10.39 2.28 16.00
CA TRP A 19 11.23 1.88 14.89
C TRP A 19 11.79 3.07 14.12
N SER A 20 12.96 2.84 13.52
CA SER A 20 13.52 3.78 12.54
C SER A 20 12.54 4.00 11.38
N ASN A 21 12.55 5.19 10.77
CA ASN A 21 11.69 5.47 9.62
C ASN A 21 11.93 4.48 8.48
N LYS A 22 13.16 4.00 8.32
CA LYS A 22 13.51 2.99 7.34
C LYS A 22 12.79 1.67 7.63
N ASP A 23 12.84 1.19 8.86
CA ASP A 23 12.12 -0.04 9.24
C ASP A 23 10.60 0.12 9.07
N LYS A 24 10.04 1.29 9.39
CA LYS A 24 8.62 1.58 9.15
C LYS A 24 8.27 1.49 7.67
N VAL A 25 9.06 2.11 6.79
CA VAL A 25 8.84 2.00 5.32
C VAL A 25 8.97 0.56 4.84
N ARG A 26 9.99 -0.18 5.31
CA ARG A 26 10.19 -1.58 4.94
C ARG A 26 9.04 -2.48 5.38
N PHE A 27 8.52 -2.25 6.58
CA PHE A 27 7.30 -2.91 7.06
C PHE A 27 6.15 -2.65 6.10
N HIS A 28 5.87 -1.39 5.80
CA HIS A 28 4.76 -1.01 4.94
C HIS A 28 4.89 -1.54 3.51
N LEU A 29 6.11 -1.70 3.00
CA LEU A 29 6.40 -2.14 1.64
C LEU A 29 6.34 -3.66 1.46
N TRP A 30 6.90 -4.42 2.41
CA TRP A 30 7.13 -5.86 2.22
C TRP A 30 6.39 -6.75 3.22
N ASN A 31 6.01 -6.25 4.38
CA ASN A 31 5.30 -7.05 5.38
C ASN A 31 3.87 -7.37 4.91
N PRO A 32 3.35 -8.59 5.11
CA PRO A 32 1.97 -8.94 4.80
C PRO A 32 0.93 -8.12 5.58
N ASN A 33 1.32 -7.53 6.72
CA ASN A 33 0.50 -6.61 7.50
C ASN A 33 0.72 -5.13 7.14
N GLY A 34 1.60 -4.88 6.17
CA GLY A 34 1.96 -3.55 5.66
C GLY A 34 0.89 -2.91 4.78
N ILE A 35 1.09 -1.65 4.39
CA ILE A 35 0.11 -0.92 3.59
C ILE A 35 0.05 -1.45 2.15
N MET A 36 1.17 -1.94 1.62
CA MET A 36 1.22 -2.48 0.26
C MET A 36 0.43 -3.78 0.14
N ALA A 37 0.45 -4.64 1.16
CA ALA A 37 -0.37 -5.84 1.16
C ALA A 37 -1.87 -5.49 1.14
N LYS A 38 -2.28 -4.51 1.96
CA LYS A 38 -3.65 -3.97 1.94
C LYS A 38 -4.01 -3.35 0.58
N ARG A 39 -3.08 -2.62 -0.04
CA ARG A 39 -3.30 -2.05 -1.37
C ARG A 39 -3.48 -3.12 -2.43
N ARG A 40 -2.64 -4.16 -2.46
CA ARG A 40 -2.79 -5.28 -3.41
C ARG A 40 -4.17 -5.94 -3.27
N ALA A 41 -4.61 -6.21 -2.05
CA ALA A 41 -5.95 -6.75 -1.82
C ALA A 41 -7.09 -5.81 -2.26
N SER A 42 -6.85 -4.49 -2.29
CA SER A 42 -7.79 -3.52 -2.88
C SER A 42 -7.75 -3.56 -4.41
N ASP A 43 -6.55 -3.59 -5.01
CA ASP A 43 -6.36 -3.69 -6.45
C ASP A 43 -7.00 -4.97 -7.01
N ASP A 44 -6.86 -6.10 -6.32
CA ASP A 44 -7.45 -7.40 -6.69
C ASP A 44 -8.99 -7.32 -6.71
N ARG A 45 -9.59 -6.61 -5.76
CA ARG A 45 -11.06 -6.39 -5.74
C ARG A 45 -11.53 -5.52 -6.90
N ILE A 46 -10.77 -4.47 -7.26
CA ILE A 46 -11.08 -3.65 -8.44
C ILE A 46 -10.94 -4.47 -9.72
N ARG A 47 -9.89 -5.29 -9.82
CA ARG A 47 -9.66 -6.19 -10.97
C ARG A 47 -10.82 -7.17 -11.14
N ASP A 48 -11.25 -7.83 -10.05
CA ASP A 48 -12.40 -8.75 -10.07
C ASP A 48 -13.67 -8.07 -10.59
N LEU A 49 -13.97 -6.86 -10.13
CA LEU A 49 -15.14 -6.11 -10.60
C LEU A 49 -15.08 -5.77 -12.09
N VAL A 50 -13.89 -5.43 -12.60
CA VAL A 50 -13.70 -5.19 -14.04
C VAL A 50 -13.84 -6.50 -14.83
N ASP A 51 -13.26 -7.59 -14.36
CA ASP A 51 -13.34 -8.90 -15.03
C ASP A 51 -14.77 -9.45 -15.09
N ARG A 52 -15.55 -9.20 -14.03
CA ARG A 52 -16.96 -9.56 -13.96
C ARG A 52 -17.88 -8.59 -14.70
N GLY A 53 -17.34 -7.51 -15.27
CA GLY A 53 -18.09 -6.52 -16.04
C GLY A 53 -18.88 -5.50 -15.22
N PHE A 54 -18.71 -5.46 -13.89
CA PHE A 54 -19.35 -4.46 -13.01
C PHE A 54 -18.70 -3.08 -13.11
N ALA A 55 -17.45 -3.01 -13.57
CA ALA A 55 -16.73 -1.76 -13.77
C ALA A 55 -16.03 -1.73 -15.14
N LYS A 56 -15.91 -0.53 -15.73
CA LYS A 56 -15.11 -0.32 -16.94
C LYS A 56 -13.62 -0.40 -16.61
N THR A 57 -12.79 -0.73 -17.61
CA THR A 57 -11.32 -0.80 -17.48
C THR A 57 -10.69 0.48 -16.92
N GLY A 58 -11.33 1.64 -17.10
CA GLY A 58 -10.92 2.91 -16.48
C GLY A 58 -10.85 2.88 -14.94
N ALA A 59 -11.58 1.96 -14.28
CA ALA A 59 -11.48 1.77 -12.83
C ALA A 59 -10.08 1.31 -12.38
N LEU A 60 -9.34 0.57 -13.22
CA LEU A 60 -7.96 0.18 -12.93
C LEU A 60 -7.02 1.38 -12.90
N LEU A 61 -7.27 2.36 -13.76
CA LEU A 61 -6.52 3.62 -13.85
C LEU A 61 -6.81 4.54 -12.66
N ALA A 62 -8.08 4.62 -12.24
CA ALA A 62 -8.51 5.53 -11.20
C ALA A 62 -8.27 4.97 -9.77
N TYR A 63 -8.55 3.68 -9.57
CA TYR A 63 -8.62 3.08 -8.22
C TYR A 63 -7.79 1.81 -8.05
N GLY A 64 -7.35 1.19 -9.14
CA GLY A 64 -6.65 -0.10 -9.12
C GLY A 64 -5.13 0.00 -9.28
N SER A 65 -4.56 -1.07 -9.83
CA SER A 65 -3.10 -1.29 -9.91
C SER A 65 -2.34 -0.31 -10.81
N LEU A 66 -3.04 0.45 -11.67
CA LEU A 66 -2.41 1.47 -12.51
C LEU A 66 -2.32 2.84 -11.81
N CYS A 67 -3.00 3.02 -10.68
CA CYS A 67 -2.85 4.18 -9.80
C CYS A 67 -1.69 3.94 -8.80
N ASN A 68 -0.46 3.93 -9.30
CA ASN A 68 0.72 3.44 -8.57
C ASN A 68 1.76 4.52 -8.20
N TYR A 69 1.42 5.80 -8.29
CA TYR A 69 2.35 6.88 -8.01
C TYR A 69 2.89 6.83 -6.58
N HIS A 70 2.01 6.79 -5.57
CA HIS A 70 2.42 6.80 -4.17
C HIS A 70 3.11 5.50 -3.74
N THR A 71 2.71 4.36 -4.31
CA THR A 71 3.36 3.07 -4.06
C THR A 71 4.77 3.05 -4.65
N SER A 72 4.98 3.63 -5.83
CA SER A 72 6.31 3.82 -6.43
C SER A 72 7.18 4.75 -5.58
N LYS A 73 6.63 5.85 -5.05
CA LYS A 73 7.37 6.74 -4.14
C LYS A 73 7.73 6.08 -2.81
N LEU A 74 6.87 5.21 -2.29
CA LEU A 74 7.18 4.43 -1.10
C LEU A 74 8.33 3.43 -1.35
N LEU A 75 8.38 2.82 -2.53
CA LEU A 75 9.51 1.99 -2.97
C LEU A 75 10.81 2.80 -3.05
N ASP A 76 10.77 3.99 -3.66
CA ASP A 76 11.92 4.90 -3.72
C ASP A 76 12.47 5.19 -2.32
N LEU A 77 11.60 5.48 -1.35
CA LEU A 77 12.00 5.71 0.04
C LEU A 77 12.66 4.49 0.69
N ALA A 78 12.21 3.27 0.39
CA ALA A 78 12.80 2.06 0.95
C ALA A 78 14.25 1.84 0.49
N LEU A 79 14.56 2.28 -0.72
CA LEU A 79 15.89 2.21 -1.34
C LEU A 79 16.84 3.31 -0.86
N LYS A 80 16.32 4.45 -0.38
CA LYS A 80 17.15 5.53 0.17
C LYS A 80 17.98 5.08 1.39
N GLY A 81 19.14 5.70 1.55
CA GLY A 81 20.00 5.51 2.72
C GLY A 81 19.31 5.93 4.02
N ARG A 82 18.82 7.17 4.06
CA ARG A 82 18.07 7.80 5.16
C ARG A 82 16.68 8.20 4.67
N VAL A 83 15.68 8.06 5.55
CA VAL A 83 14.27 8.30 5.24
C VAL A 83 13.71 9.39 6.15
N SER A 84 13.14 10.44 5.55
CA SER A 84 12.43 11.49 6.28
C SER A 84 11.15 10.95 6.91
N HIS A 85 10.87 11.35 8.15
CA HIS A 85 9.64 10.99 8.83
C HIS A 85 8.42 11.51 8.06
N HIS A 86 8.47 12.77 7.62
CA HIS A 86 7.38 13.41 6.90
C HIS A 86 7.07 12.71 5.58
N GLU A 87 8.08 12.41 4.76
CA GLU A 87 7.88 11.72 3.48
C GLU A 87 7.27 10.32 3.71
N ALA A 88 7.82 9.53 4.63
CA ALA A 88 7.32 8.20 4.93
C ALA A 88 5.86 8.22 5.41
N HIS A 89 5.54 9.12 6.34
CA HIS A 89 4.19 9.27 6.85
C HIS A 89 3.21 9.71 5.76
N TYR A 90 3.61 10.70 4.94
CA TYR A 90 2.80 11.23 3.85
C TYR A 90 2.42 10.13 2.85
N TYR A 91 3.38 9.37 2.32
CA TYR A 91 3.08 8.36 1.30
C TYR A 91 2.24 7.20 1.84
N VAL A 92 2.49 6.76 3.07
CA VAL A 92 1.62 5.75 3.71
C VAL A 92 0.20 6.28 3.85
N LYS A 93 0.02 7.53 4.28
CA LYS A 93 -1.30 8.16 4.40
C LYS A 93 -2.01 8.35 3.07
N GLN A 94 -1.30 8.66 1.98
CA GLN A 94 -1.92 8.75 0.66
C GLN A 94 -2.39 7.38 0.16
N ILE A 95 -1.60 6.32 0.34
CA ILE A 95 -2.02 4.97 -0.04
C ILE A 95 -3.23 4.52 0.78
N GLU A 96 -3.29 4.84 2.09
CA GLU A 96 -4.48 4.60 2.91
C GLU A 96 -5.72 5.30 2.34
N ARG A 97 -5.59 6.55 1.88
CA ARG A 97 -6.70 7.30 1.26
C ARG A 97 -7.12 6.71 -0.08
N GLU A 98 -6.17 6.26 -0.89
CA GLU A 98 -6.48 5.59 -2.17
C GLU A 98 -7.25 4.30 -1.95
N ILE A 99 -6.86 3.49 -0.95
CA ILE A 99 -7.61 2.29 -0.56
C ILE A 99 -9.04 2.67 -0.13
N ALA A 100 -9.19 3.68 0.73
CA ALA A 100 -10.51 4.14 1.15
C ALA A 100 -11.38 4.63 -0.03
N SER A 101 -10.76 5.32 -1.00
CA SER A 101 -11.45 5.75 -2.22
C SER A 101 -11.86 4.57 -3.09
N ALA A 102 -11.01 3.55 -3.23
CA ALA A 102 -11.35 2.33 -3.95
C ALA A 102 -12.48 1.58 -3.25
N ASP A 103 -12.44 1.47 -1.91
CA ASP A 103 -13.51 0.84 -1.11
C ASP A 103 -14.85 1.57 -1.28
N ALA A 104 -14.85 2.91 -1.27
CA ALA A 104 -16.05 3.70 -1.51
C ALA A 104 -16.61 3.49 -2.93
N PHE A 105 -15.74 3.41 -3.94
CA PHE A 105 -16.15 3.09 -5.31
C PHE A 105 -16.75 1.68 -5.40
N ILE A 106 -16.10 0.67 -4.81
CA ILE A 106 -16.62 -0.70 -4.75
C ILE A 106 -18.01 -0.72 -4.12
N ALA A 107 -18.18 -0.05 -2.97
CA ALA A 107 -19.47 0.03 -2.28
C ALA A 107 -20.56 0.65 -3.18
N SER A 108 -20.22 1.67 -3.97
CA SER A 108 -21.15 2.33 -4.90
C SER A 108 -21.66 1.44 -6.05
N LEU A 109 -20.98 0.32 -6.33
CA LEU A 109 -21.37 -0.63 -7.37
C LEU A 109 -22.20 -1.80 -6.84
N THR A 110 -22.22 -1.99 -5.51
CA THR A 110 -22.92 -3.08 -4.83
C THR A 110 -24.26 -2.67 -4.21
N VAL A 111 -24.64 -1.40 -4.34
CA VAL A 111 -25.97 -0.85 -4.00
C VAL A 111 -26.85 -0.92 -5.24
#